data_AF-A0A0Q6ENR6-F1
#
_entry.id   AF-A0A0Q6ENR6-F1
#
_cell.length_a   1.000
_cell.length_b   1.000
_cell.length_c   1.000
_cell.angle_alpha   90.00
_cell.angle_beta   90.00
_cell.angle_gamma   90.00
#
_symmetry.space_group_name_H-M   'P 1'
#
loop_
_entity.id
_entity.type
_entity.pdbx_description
1 polymer ?
#
loop_
_entity_poly.entity_id
_entity_poly.type
_entity_poly.pdbx_seq_one_letter_code
_entity_poly.pdbx_strand_id
1 'polypeptide(L)'
;MTDDKSLIGNRAAHAMMEAVQRQAIEIVALSNEAREVRYALILKTFKETAMGMGKETSQAEEAANKMVEWTRSMGMIIEAGGGAAGGAA
;
A
#
# COMPACT_ATOMS: atom_id res chain seq x y z
N MET A 1 30.28 -14.51 0.72
CA MET A 1 30.27 -13.15 1.30
C MET A 1 28.95 -12.52 0.87
N THR A 2 27.91 -12.69 1.69
CA THR A 2 26.57 -12.17 1.40
C THR A 2 26.59 -10.71 1.77
N ASP A 3 26.59 -9.81 0.79
CA ASP A 3 26.66 -8.37 1.03
C ASP A 3 25.54 -7.93 1.97
N ASP A 4 25.89 -7.35 3.13
CA ASP A 4 24.96 -6.82 4.14
C ASP A 4 23.91 -5.87 3.55
N LYS A 5 24.24 -5.20 2.43
CA LYS A 5 23.31 -4.36 1.66
C LYS A 5 22.13 -5.14 1.09
N SER A 6 22.32 -6.40 0.68
CA SER A 6 21.25 -7.27 0.19
C SER A 6 20.31 -7.71 1.32
N LEU A 7 20.86 -7.95 2.52
CA LEU A 7 20.10 -8.28 3.72
C LEU A 7 19.27 -7.09 4.21
N ILE A 8 19.82 -5.88 4.17
CA ILE A 8 19.10 -4.64 4.50
C ILE A 8 17.98 -4.38 3.47
N GLY A 9 18.26 -4.55 2.17
CA GLY A 9 17.26 -4.41 1.11
C GLY A 9 16.08 -5.38 1.27
N ASN A 10 16.36 -6.66 1.57
CA ASN A 10 15.32 -7.66 1.78
C ASN A 10 14.45 -7.39 3.00
N ARG A 11 15.04 -6.93 4.12
CA ARG A 11 14.28 -6.56 5.32
C ARG A 11 13.43 -5.33 5.10
N ALA A 12 13.95 -4.32 4.39
CA ALA A 12 13.19 -3.12 4.05
C ALA A 12 12.00 -3.43 3.14
N ALA A 13 12.20 -4.26 2.10
CA ALA A 13 11.13 -4.70 1.22
C ALA A 13 10.05 -5.49 1.98
N HIS A 14 10.45 -6.38 2.89
CA HIS A 14 9.52 -7.15 3.72
C HIS A 14 8.70 -6.25 4.64
N ALA A 15 9.35 -5.31 5.35
CA ALA A 15 8.66 -4.36 6.22
C ALA A 15 7.67 -3.47 5.44
N MET A 16 8.03 -3.05 4.21
CA MET A 16 7.11 -2.32 3.35
C MET A 16 5.91 -3.17 2.92
N MET A 17 6.12 -4.43 2.57
CA MET A 17 5.04 -5.35 2.22
C MET A 17 4.08 -5.60 3.40
N GLU A 18 4.62 -5.82 4.61
CA GLU A 18 3.81 -5.96 5.83
C GLU A 18 2.99 -4.69 6.13
N ALA A 19 3.58 -3.51 5.94
CA ALA A 19 2.89 -2.24 6.16
C ALA A 19 1.72 -2.05 5.18
N VAL A 20 1.93 -2.37 3.89
CA VAL A 20 0.87 -2.31 2.87
C VAL A 20 -0.25 -3.31 3.19
N GLN A 21 0.10 -4.54 3.58
CA GLN A 21 -0.88 -5.56 3.94
C GLN A 21 -1.71 -5.13 5.16
N ARG A 22 -1.09 -4.55 6.20
CA ARG A 22 -1.79 -4.04 7.37
C ARG A 22 -2.76 -2.91 7.01
N GLN A 23 -2.32 -1.95 6.20
CA GLN A 23 -3.21 -0.88 5.71
C GLN A 23 -4.39 -1.45 4.90
N ALA A 24 -4.16 -2.45 4.06
CA ALA A 24 -5.21 -3.08 3.28
C ALA A 24 -6.24 -3.79 4.18
N ILE A 25 -5.81 -4.48 5.25
CA ILE A 25 -6.72 -5.09 6.25
C ILE A 25 -7.58 -4.01 6.93
N GLU A 26 -6.95 -2.91 7.38
CA GLU A 26 -7.65 -1.79 8.00
C GLU A 26 -8.68 -1.17 7.05
N ILE A 27 -8.35 -1.04 5.76
CA ILE A 27 -9.25 -0.53 4.72
C ILE A 27 -10.44 -1.47 4.52
N VAL A 28 -10.22 -2.78 4.46
CA VAL A 28 -11.29 -3.76 4.30
C VAL A 28 -12.27 -3.72 5.48
N ALA A 29 -11.81 -3.37 6.68
CA ALA A 29 -12.69 -3.19 7.84
C ALA A 29 -13.58 -1.94 7.76
N LEU A 30 -13.34 -1.02 6.83
CA LEU A 30 -14.12 0.22 6.67
C LEU A 30 -15.37 0.00 5.81
N SER A 31 -16.36 0.88 6.00
CA SER A 31 -17.49 1.04 5.07
C SER A 31 -17.02 1.53 3.71
N ASN A 32 -17.78 1.27 2.64
CA ASN A 32 -17.41 1.65 1.27
C ASN A 32 -17.07 3.14 1.12
N GLU A 33 -17.86 4.01 1.75
CA GLU A 33 -17.59 5.46 1.73
C GLU A 33 -16.25 5.81 2.43
N ALA A 34 -15.99 5.21 3.58
CA ALA A 34 -14.74 5.42 4.30
C ALA A 34 -13.51 4.80 3.58
N ARG A 35 -13.70 3.75 2.79
CA ARG A 35 -12.65 3.17 1.92
C ARG A 35 -12.21 4.19 0.86
N GLU A 36 -13.15 4.82 0.18
CA GLU A 36 -12.83 5.83 -0.85
C GLU A 36 -12.13 7.05 -0.26
N VAL A 37 -12.54 7.51 0.94
CA VAL A 37 -11.82 8.56 1.67
C VAL A 37 -10.38 8.13 1.99
N ARG A 38 -10.18 6.87 2.38
CA ARG A 38 -8.84 6.34 2.66
C ARG A 38 -7.97 6.26 1.41
N TYR A 39 -8.53 5.84 0.26
CA TYR A 39 -7.81 5.83 -1.01
C TYR A 39 -7.41 7.24 -1.46
N ALA A 40 -8.29 8.23 -1.29
CA ALA A 40 -7.95 9.62 -1.57
C ALA A 40 -6.79 10.14 -0.69
N LEU A 41 -6.76 9.75 0.58
CA LEU A 41 -5.65 10.09 1.48
C LEU A 41 -4.33 9.42 1.05
N ILE A 42 -4.36 8.15 0.65
CA ILE A 42 -3.20 7.43 0.11
C ILE A 42 -2.68 8.15 -1.13
N LEU A 43 -3.57 8.46 -2.08
CA LEU A 43 -3.23 9.17 -3.30
C LEU A 43 -2.49 10.48 -3.01
N LYS A 44 -3.08 11.32 -2.14
CA LYS A 44 -2.48 12.61 -1.76
C LYS A 44 -1.11 12.43 -1.11
N THR A 45 -1.00 11.54 -0.12
CA THR A 45 0.22 11.30 0.64
C THR A 45 1.37 10.82 -0.25
N PHE A 46 1.11 9.86 -1.13
CA PHE A 46 2.12 9.33 -2.04
C PHE A 46 2.54 10.34 -3.11
N LYS A 47 1.59 11.13 -3.65
CA LYS A 47 1.91 12.21 -4.58
C LYS A 47 2.81 13.25 -3.92
N GLU A 48 2.44 13.76 -2.75
CA GLU A 48 3.23 14.73 -2.00
C GLU A 48 4.62 14.19 -1.63
N THR A 49 4.71 12.92 -1.23
CA THR A 49 5.98 12.27 -0.91
C THR A 49 6.87 12.14 -2.15
N ALA A 50 6.34 11.67 -3.27
CA ALA A 50 7.10 11.53 -4.51
C ALA A 50 7.61 12.88 -5.02
N MET A 51 6.77 13.93 -4.95
CA MET A 51 7.19 15.30 -5.26
C MET A 51 8.28 15.79 -4.30
N GLY A 52 8.16 15.53 -2.99
CA GLY A 52 9.19 15.84 -1.99
C GLY A 52 10.52 15.11 -2.22
N MET A 53 10.49 13.97 -2.91
CA MET A 53 11.69 13.23 -3.36
C MET A 53 12.23 13.72 -4.71
N GLY A 54 11.72 14.84 -5.24
CA GLY A 54 12.17 15.45 -6.49
C GLY A 54 11.62 14.80 -7.75
N LYS A 55 10.51 14.05 -7.67
CA LYS A 55 9.81 13.54 -8.86
C LYS A 55 8.99 14.66 -9.50
N GLU A 56 8.93 14.63 -10.83
CA GLU A 56 8.02 15.49 -11.59
C GLU A 56 6.56 15.18 -11.22
N THR A 57 5.70 16.19 -11.32
CA THR A 57 4.29 16.07 -10.91
C THR A 57 3.58 14.90 -11.60
N SER A 58 3.83 14.70 -12.90
CA SER A 58 3.25 13.58 -13.67
C SER A 58 3.73 12.22 -13.18
N GLN A 59 5.02 12.09 -12.84
CA GLN A 59 5.58 10.86 -12.28
C GLN A 59 5.06 10.58 -10.87
N ALA A 60 4.89 11.63 -10.07
CA ALA A 60 4.32 11.52 -8.73
C ALA A 60 2.85 11.11 -8.77
N GLU A 61 2.06 11.64 -9.70
CA GLU A 61 0.68 11.23 -9.95
C GLU A 61 0.59 9.76 -10.39
N GLU A 62 1.43 9.34 -11.34
CA GLU A 62 1.46 7.95 -11.79
C GLU A 62 1.83 7.00 -10.65
N ALA A 63 2.84 7.33 -9.85
CA ALA A 63 3.26 6.53 -8.71
C ALA A 63 2.15 6.43 -7.64
N ALA A 64 1.47 7.54 -7.35
CA ALA A 64 0.39 7.57 -6.38
C ALA A 64 -0.82 6.75 -6.85
N ASN A 65 -1.20 6.85 -8.14
CA ASN A 65 -2.27 6.04 -8.72
C ASN A 65 -1.96 4.54 -8.63
N LYS A 66 -0.74 4.13 -9.01
CA LYS A 66 -0.29 2.74 -8.89
C LYS A 66 -0.38 2.23 -7.45
N MET A 67 -0.08 3.08 -6.47
CA MET A 67 -0.19 2.70 -5.06
C MET A 67 -1.65 2.48 -4.63
N VAL A 68 -2.58 3.33 -5.09
CA VAL A 68 -4.02 3.14 -4.83
C VAL A 68 -4.52 1.85 -5.47
N GLU A 69 -4.16 1.58 -6.73
CA GLU A 69 -4.51 0.35 -7.45
C GLU A 69 -3.98 -0.89 -6.74
N TRP A 70 -2.73 -0.86 -6.30
CA TRP A 70 -2.14 -1.95 -5.53
C TRP A 70 -2.89 -2.17 -4.21
N THR A 71 -3.22 -1.10 -3.48
CA THR A 71 -3.95 -1.19 -2.21
C THR A 71 -5.36 -1.75 -2.40
N ARG A 72 -6.07 -1.33 -3.47
CA ARG A 72 -7.37 -1.90 -3.86
C ARG A 72 -7.28 -3.39 -4.16
N SER A 73 -6.29 -3.78 -4.96
CA SER A 73 -6.05 -5.19 -5.32
C SER A 73 -5.76 -6.04 -4.09
N MET A 74 -4.96 -5.53 -3.15
CA MET A 74 -4.67 -6.20 -1.89
C MET A 74 -5.93 -6.36 -1.03
N GLY A 75 -6.78 -5.32 -0.98
CA GLY A 75 -8.08 -5.39 -0.30
C GLY A 75 -8.96 -6.51 -0.86
N MET A 76 -9.06 -6.63 -2.18
CA MET A 76 -9.82 -7.69 -2.84
C MET A 76 -9.28 -9.10 -2.50
N ILE A 77 -7.95 -9.27 -2.46
CA ILE A 77 -7.32 -10.54 -2.07
C ILE A 77 -7.68 -10.89 -0.62
N ILE A 78 -7.62 -9.91 0.29
CA ILE A 78 -7.98 -10.11 1.71
C ILE A 78 -9.46 -10.48 1.84
N GLU A 79 -10.35 -9.79 1.13
CA GLU A 79 -11.78 -10.11 1.11
C GLU A 79 -12.04 -11.53 0.58
N ALA A 80 -11.37 -11.93 -0.49
CA ALA A 80 -11.46 -13.28 -1.02
C ALA A 80 -10.92 -14.34 -0.05
N GLY A 81 -9.93 -13.99 0.78
CA GLY A 81 -9.36 -14.83 1.85
C GLY A 81 -10.11 -14.78 3.18
N GLY A 82 -11.36 -14.28 3.21
CA GLY A 82 -12.18 -14.27 4.42
C GLY A 82 -12.23 -12.94 5.19
N GLY A 83 -11.78 -11.85 4.57
CA GLY A 83 -11.94 -10.49 5.07
C GLY A 83 -10.96 -10.09 6.18
N ALA A 84 -11.19 -8.92 6.76
CA ALA A 84 -10.31 -8.31 7.76
C ALA A 84 -10.12 -9.14 9.06
N ALA A 85 -11.02 -10.09 9.33
CA ALA A 85 -10.99 -10.94 10.51
C ALA A 85 -10.11 -12.20 10.35
N GLY A 86 -9.57 -12.47 9.15
CA GLY A 86 -8.85 -13.72 8.87
C GLY A 86 -9.83 -14.89 8.86
N GLY A 87 -10.46 -15.12 7.70
CA GLY A 87 -11.22 -16.35 7.52
C GLY A 87 -10.26 -17.50 7.33
N ALA A 88 -10.19 -18.37 8.33
CA ALA A 88 -9.73 -19.73 8.15
C ALA A 88 -10.50 -20.36 6.97
N ALA A 89 -9.77 -20.68 5.90
CA ALA A 89 -10.17 -21.61 4.86
C ALA A 89 -8.94 -22.49 4.55
#